data_AF-A0A920VAM6-F1
#
_entry.id   AF-A0A920VAM6-F1
#
_cell.length_a   1.000
_cell.length_b   1.000
_cell.length_c   1.000
_cell.angle_alpha   90.00
_cell.angle_beta   90.00
_cell.angle_gamma   90.00
#
_symmetry.space_group_name_H-M   'P 1'
#
loop_
_entity.id
_entity.type
_entity.pdbx_description
1 polymer ?
#
loop_
_entity_poly.entity_id
_entity_poly.type
_entity_poly.pdbx_seq_one_letter_code
_entity_poly.pdbx_strand_id
1 'polypeptide(L)' 'MERTWDLKVFGYINLMRRVFKGMEKQGGGVIVNVIGVAGERPNSNYVAGGAGNAALMAVTRALGARSIENGVRVVG' A
#
# COMPACT_ATOMS: atom_id res chain seq x y z
N MET A 1 -19.60 -1.71 -2.04
CA MET A 1 -18.29 -1.20 -2.47
C MET A 1 -17.56 -0.48 -1.34
N GLU A 2 -18.23 0.43 -0.63
CA GLU A 2 -17.67 1.23 0.48
C GLU A 2 -16.91 0.40 1.53
N ARG A 3 -17.58 -0.56 2.19
CA ARG A 3 -16.95 -1.40 3.22
C ARG A 3 -15.74 -2.23 2.73
N THR A 4 -15.72 -2.62 1.46
CA THR A 4 -14.59 -3.35 0.86
C THR A 4 -13.40 -2.43 0.61
N TRP A 5 -13.67 -1.18 0.21
CA TRP A 5 -12.65 -0.14 0.06
C TRP A 5 -12.11 0.34 1.40
N ASP A 6 -12.98 0.47 2.41
CA ASP A 6 -12.60 0.77 3.80
C ASP A 6 -11.65 -0.28 4.35
N LEU A 7 -12.00 -1.55 4.21
CA LEU A 7 -11.16 -2.64 4.68
C LEU A 7 -9.85 -2.74 3.89
N LYS A 8 -9.91 -2.64 2.55
CA LYS A 8 -8.76 -2.95 1.70
C LYS A 8 -7.85 -1.74 1.49
N VAL A 9 -8.36 -0.64 0.95
CA VAL A 9 -7.52 0.51 0.58
C VAL A 9 -7.19 1.33 1.83
N PHE A 10 -8.21 1.77 2.58
CA PHE A 10 -7.99 2.57 3.78
C PHE A 10 -7.34 1.75 4.90
N GLY A 11 -7.66 0.46 5.02
CA GLY A 11 -6.97 -0.44 5.96
C GLY A 11 -5.46 -0.50 5.73
N TYR A 12 -5.01 -0.67 4.49
CA TYR A 12 -3.58 -0.66 4.14
C TYR A 12 -2.93 0.69 4.46
N ILE A 13 -3.54 1.81 4.03
CA ILE A 13 -3.01 3.16 4.27
C ILE A 13 -2.86 3.42 5.77
N ASN A 14 -3.89 3.10 6.56
CA ASN A 14 -3.88 3.31 8.00
C ASN A 14 -2.83 2.45 8.71
N LEU A 15 -2.70 1.18 8.30
CA LEU A 15 -1.70 0.28 8.85
C LEU A 15 -0.29 0.76 8.52
N MET A 16 0.00 1.06 7.25
CA MET A 16 1.29 1.59 6.80
C MET A 16 1.66 2.84 7.61
N ARG A 17 0.75 3.81 7.73
CA ARG A 17 1.00 5.04 8.51
C ARG A 17 1.36 4.74 9.97
N ARG A 18 0.71 3.75 10.60
CA ARG A 18 0.96 3.40 12.01
C ARG A 18 2.29 2.70 12.20
N VAL A 19 2.61 1.72 11.35
CA VAL A 19 3.85 0.93 11.45
C VAL A 19 5.06 1.74 11.00
N PHE A 20 4.92 2.60 9.99
CA PHE A 20 5.97 3.49 9.50
C PHE A 20 6.54 4.33 10.64
N LYS A 21 5.68 5.05 11.38
CA LYS A 21 6.08 5.83 12.56
C LYS A 21 6.74 4.99 13.66
N GLY A 22 6.41 3.71 13.75
CA GLY A 22 7.07 2.78 14.67
C GLY A 22 8.48 2.43 14.20
N MET A 23 8.62 2.06 12.93
CA MET A 23 9.89 1.71 12.30
C MET A 23 10.87 2.90 12.28
N GLU A 24 10.38 4.12 12.02
CA GLU A 24 11.20 5.34 12.11
C GLU A 24 11.86 5.49 13.49
N LYS A 25 11.10 5.25 14.57
CA LYS A 25 11.61 5.31 15.95
C LYS A 25 12.57 4.17 16.28
N GLN A 26 12.45 3.04 15.60
CA GLN A 26 13.32 1.88 15.75
C GLN A 26 14.60 1.97 14.89
N GLY A 27 14.73 3.01 14.06
CA GLY A 27 15.89 3.22 13.19
C GLY A 27 15.78 2.55 11.81
N GLY A 28 14.64 1.95 11.47
CA GLY A 28 14.38 1.42 10.13
C GLY A 28 13.48 0.19 10.09
N GLY A 29 13.19 -0.28 8.87
CA GLY A 29 12.36 -1.45 8.63
C GLY A 29 11.95 -1.67 7.18
N VAL A 30 11.09 -2.66 6.95
CA VAL A 30 10.51 -2.95 5.62
C VAL A 30 9.02 -3.19 5.75
N ILE A 31 8.24 -2.49 4.93
CA ILE A 31 6.81 -2.73 4.72
C ILE A 31 6.65 -3.42 3.36
N VAL A 32 6.02 -4.59 3.35
CA VAL A 32 5.71 -5.37 2.15
C VAL A 32 4.20 -5.43 1.97
N ASN A 33 3.69 -4.78 0.93
CA ASN A 33 2.28 -4.82 0.56
C ASN A 33 2.05 -5.96 -0.43
N VAL A 34 1.10 -6.86 -0.13
CA VAL A 34 0.71 -7.93 -1.06
C VAL A 34 -0.41 -7.43 -1.95
N ILE A 35 -0.11 -7.18 -3.23
CA ILE A 35 -1.05 -6.57 -4.17
C ILE A 35 -1.33 -7.53 -5.34
N GLY A 36 -2.60 -7.62 -5.74
CA GLY A 36 -3.00 -8.48 -6.86
C GLY A 36 -2.69 -7.86 -8.23
N VAL A 37 -2.34 -8.70 -9.20
CA VAL A 37 -1.96 -8.30 -10.58
C VAL A 37 -3.04 -7.49 -11.32
N ALA A 38 -4.31 -7.58 -10.89
CA ALA A 38 -5.41 -6.85 -11.51
C ALA A 38 -5.28 -5.31 -11.44
N GLY A 39 -4.36 -4.78 -10.63
CA GLY A 39 -4.00 -3.35 -10.64
C GLY A 39 -3.13 -2.95 -11.84
N GLU A 40 -2.29 -3.87 -12.32
CA GLU A 40 -1.43 -3.70 -13.49
C GLU A 40 -2.11 -4.18 -14.78
N ARG A 41 -2.93 -5.23 -14.67
CA ARG A 41 -3.66 -5.85 -15.79
C ARG A 41 -5.16 -5.78 -15.51
N PRO A 42 -5.86 -4.71 -15.93
CA PRO A 42 -7.27 -4.52 -15.67
C PRO A 42 -8.13 -5.69 -16.18
N ASN A 43 -9.15 -6.06 -15.42
CA ASN A 43 -10.12 -7.09 -15.77
C ASN A 43 -11.54 -6.49 -15.66
N SER A 44 -12.32 -6.58 -16.74
CA SER A 44 -13.69 -6.05 -16.81
C SER A 44 -14.64 -6.66 -15.78
N ASN A 45 -14.38 -7.89 -15.33
CA ASN A 45 -15.19 -8.58 -14.32
C ASN A 45 -14.74 -8.22 -12.88
N TYR A 46 -13.67 -7.45 -12.71
CA TYR A 46 -13.08 -7.11 -11.41
C TYR A 46 -12.68 -5.63 -11.30
N VAL A 47 -13.46 -4.73 -11.90
CA VAL A 47 -13.12 -3.29 -12.01
C VAL A 47 -12.85 -2.65 -10.65
N ALA A 48 -13.76 -2.79 -9.69
CA ALA A 48 -13.63 -2.13 -8.38
C ALA A 48 -12.43 -2.68 -7.57
N GLY A 49 -12.18 -3.99 -7.66
CA GLY A 49 -11.08 -4.62 -6.96
C GLY A 49 -9.71 -4.36 -7.61
N GLY A 50 -9.68 -4.29 -8.94
CA GLY A 50 -8.52 -3.88 -9.74
C GLY A 50 -8.14 -2.42 -9.49
N ALA A 51 -9.12 -1.51 -9.46
CA ALA A 51 -8.91 -0.11 -9.09
C ALA A 51 -8.31 0.01 -7.68
N GLY A 52 -8.80 -0.77 -6.71
CA GLY A 52 -8.20 -0.84 -5.38
C GLY A 52 -6.74 -1.33 -5.39
N ASN A 53 -6.40 -2.34 -6.20
CA ASN A 53 -5.02 -2.79 -6.35
C ASN A 53 -4.12 -1.72 -6.98
N ALA A 54 -4.60 -1.04 -8.02
CA ALA A 54 -3.86 0.05 -8.67
C ALA A 54 -3.59 1.21 -7.69
N ALA A 55 -4.58 1.56 -6.86
CA ALA A 55 -4.40 2.54 -5.79
C ALA A 55 -3.31 2.11 -4.80
N LEU A 56 -3.30 0.84 -4.38
CA LEU A 56 -2.27 0.31 -3.49
C LEU A 56 -0.87 0.32 -4.13
N MET A 57 -0.75 0.03 -5.43
CA MET A 57 0.53 0.13 -6.15
C MET A 57 1.03 1.58 -6.15
N ALA A 58 0.14 2.54 -6.44
CA ALA A 58 0.49 3.96 -6.43
C ALA A 58 0.93 4.44 -5.04
N VAL A 59 0.20 4.08 -3.99
CA VAL A 59 0.56 4.44 -2.60
C VAL A 59 1.88 3.82 -2.18
N THR A 60 2.10 2.54 -2.51
CA THR A 60 3.35 1.82 -2.19
C THR A 60 4.55 2.52 -2.81
N ARG A 61 4.47 2.85 -4.11
CA ARG A 61 5.54 3.56 -4.82
C ARG A 61 5.75 4.97 -4.26
N ALA A 62 4.68 5.71 -4.01
CA ALA A 62 4.76 7.08 -3.50
C ALA A 62 5.39 7.13 -2.11
N LEU A 63 4.99 6.24 -1.19
CA LEU A 63 5.57 6.17 0.15
C LEU A 63 7.03 5.69 0.09
N GLY A 64 7.31 4.65 -0.73
CA GLY A 64 8.64 4.09 -0.90
C GLY A 64 9.67 5.05 -1.49
N ALA A 65 9.23 6.02 -2.29
CA ALA A 65 10.12 6.96 -3.00
C ALA A 65 11.01 7.78 -2.06
N ARG A 66 10.51 8.14 -0.87
CA ARG A 66 11.26 8.94 0.12
C ARG A 66 11.42 8.25 1.46
N SER A 67 10.71 7.14 1.73
CA SER A 67 10.81 6.43 3.00
C SER A 67 12.23 5.99 3.37
N ILE A 68 13.09 5.80 2.37
CA ILE A 68 14.48 5.41 2.55
C ILE A 68 15.28 6.47 3.32
N GLU A 69 14.90 7.76 3.23
CA GLU A 69 15.46 8.85 4.04
C GLU A 69 15.25 8.61 5.53
N ASN A 70 14.23 7.82 5.90
CA ASN A 70 13.90 7.44 7.28
C ASN A 70 14.33 6.00 7.63
N GLY A 71 15.13 5.35 6.80
CA GLY A 71 15.57 3.96 7.02
C GLY A 71 14.48 2.90 6.78
N VAL A 72 13.33 3.30 6.22
CA VAL A 72 12.20 2.39 5.95
C VAL A 72 12.08 2.11 4.46
N ARG A 73 11.98 0.85 4.06
CA ARG A 73 11.69 0.46 2.68
C ARG A 73 10.21 0.08 2.54
N VAL A 74 9.57 0.48 1.45
CA VAL A 74 8.18 0.12 1.15
C VAL A 74 8.12 -0.48 -0.26
N VAL A 75 7.62 -1.70 -0.36
CA VAL A 75 7.59 -2.48 -1.61
C VAL A 75 6.28 -3.25 -1.75
N GLY A 76 5.88 -3.57 -2.98
CA GLY A 76 4.63 -4.27 -3.29
C GLY A 76 4.09 -3.97 -4.68
#